data_AF-A0A537M2X4-F1
#
_entry.id   AF-A0A537M2X4-F1
#
_cell.length_a   1.000
_cell.length_b   1.000
_cell.length_c   1.000
_cell.angle_alpha   90.00
_cell.angle_beta   90.00
_cell.angle_gamma   90.00
#
_symmetry.space_group_name_H-M   'P 1'
#
loop_
_entity.id
_entity.type
_entity.pdbx_description
1 polymer ?
#
loop_
_entity_poly.entity_id
_entity_poly.type
_entity_poly.pdbx_seq_one_letter_code
_entity_poly.pdbx_strand_id
1 'polypeptide(L)'
;MNGPVDALPVDEFLNELSHLRSTAAKAILSGKFGRPPLGTGENDLEAARRPEIIFLIQLGVYPEWRESHLLGRQLKHIDNPSLLRRVGQQIADETKHAAVLCDQLERWGADPKRLYLEPIYEWSASFDYMDKLQTPVEYFAVSNFIGEGLFLPTLLAPMAKYDPETFAVYVEHILPDEPHHVRLGRDFILHYCKDASMQRRVRHHAEVVTKQYCIGYEAAVRYAGLAATGADPLSERDRVFGTMFDVAHSADPEVLMHYEDLVSHIEG
;
A
#
# COMPACT_ATOMS: atom_id res chain seq x y z
N MET A 1 2.16 -13.19 33.90
CA MET A 1 1.47 -14.26 33.15
C MET A 1 0.00 -13.87 33.07
N ASN A 2 -0.41 -13.27 31.95
CA ASN A 2 -1.83 -12.96 31.72
C ASN A 2 -2.50 -14.23 31.20
N GLY A 3 -3.66 -14.60 31.77
CA GLY A 3 -4.42 -15.77 31.36
C GLY A 3 -4.84 -15.74 29.88
N PRO A 4 -5.47 -16.81 29.36
CA PRO A 4 -5.94 -16.83 27.99
C PRO A 4 -6.93 -15.67 27.79
N VAL A 5 -6.56 -14.71 26.95
CA VAL A 5 -7.47 -13.64 26.53
C VAL A 5 -8.52 -14.30 25.63
N ASP A 6 -9.78 -14.23 26.04
CA ASP A 6 -10.91 -14.72 25.26
C ASP A 6 -11.00 -13.99 23.92
N ALA A 7 -11.57 -14.66 22.91
CA ALA A 7 -11.80 -14.04 21.62
C ALA A 7 -12.81 -12.91 21.79
N LEU A 8 -12.54 -11.75 21.19
CA LEU A 8 -13.54 -10.69 21.13
C LEU A 8 -14.71 -11.16 20.26
N PRO A 9 -15.95 -10.70 20.53
CA PRO A 9 -17.00 -10.71 19.53
C PRO A 9 -16.47 -10.15 18.21
N VAL A 10 -16.76 -10.81 17.09
CA VAL A 10 -16.09 -10.48 15.81
C VAL A 10 -16.36 -9.04 15.35
N ASP A 11 -17.50 -8.46 15.71
CA ASP A 11 -17.82 -7.06 15.45
C ASP A 11 -16.96 -6.09 16.28
N GLU A 12 -16.64 -6.45 17.53
CA GLU A 12 -15.70 -5.68 18.35
C GLU A 12 -14.28 -5.76 17.78
N PHE A 13 -13.88 -6.94 17.29
CA PHE A 13 -12.58 -7.10 16.62
C PHE A 13 -12.51 -6.29 15.32
N LEU A 14 -13.57 -6.26 14.51
CA LEU A 14 -13.64 -5.39 13.33
C LEU A 14 -13.54 -3.89 13.68
N ASN A 15 -14.17 -3.48 14.79
CA ASN A 15 -14.07 -2.10 15.27
C ASN A 15 -12.65 -1.74 15.71
N GLU A 16 -11.96 -2.67 16.36
CA GLU A 16 -10.55 -2.51 16.75
C GLU A 16 -9.66 -2.27 15.51
N LEU A 17 -9.77 -3.12 14.48
CA LEU A 17 -9.01 -2.95 13.22
C LEU A 17 -9.40 -1.66 12.49
N SER A 18 -10.69 -1.30 12.50
CA SER A 18 -11.17 -0.03 11.94
C SER A 18 -10.58 1.18 12.66
N HIS A 19 -10.41 1.09 13.99
CA HIS A 19 -9.82 2.14 14.79
C HIS A 19 -8.33 2.32 14.50
N LEU A 20 -7.58 1.21 14.38
CA LEU A 20 -6.17 1.22 13.97
C LEU A 20 -6.00 1.96 12.64
N ARG A 21 -6.76 1.55 11.62
CA ARG A 21 -6.76 2.16 10.28
C ARG A 21 -7.12 3.64 10.31
N SER A 22 -8.19 3.99 11.02
CA SER A 22 -8.67 5.39 11.10
C SER A 22 -7.66 6.29 11.82
N THR A 23 -6.93 5.76 12.79
CA THR A 23 -5.88 6.49 13.52
C THR A 23 -4.69 6.79 12.62
N ALA A 24 -4.24 5.80 11.84
CA ALA A 24 -3.18 5.99 10.85
C ALA A 24 -3.58 6.99 9.76
N ALA A 25 -4.79 6.86 9.20
CA ALA A 25 -5.31 7.80 8.20
C ALA A 25 -5.36 9.25 8.74
N LYS A 26 -5.82 9.45 9.98
CA LYS A 26 -5.82 10.78 10.63
C LYS A 26 -4.40 11.35 10.79
N ALA A 27 -3.43 10.50 11.14
CA ALA A 27 -2.04 10.92 11.28
C ALA A 27 -1.44 11.32 9.92
N ILE A 28 -1.73 10.58 8.85
CA ILE A 28 -1.32 10.94 7.50
C ILE A 28 -1.96 12.27 7.07
N LEU A 29 -3.28 12.39 7.20
CA LEU A 29 -4.03 13.58 6.79
C LEU A 29 -3.69 14.84 7.59
N SER A 30 -3.18 14.71 8.82
CA SER A 30 -2.67 15.86 9.57
C SER A 30 -1.34 16.41 9.01
N GLY A 31 -0.64 15.60 8.21
CA GLY A 31 0.69 15.90 7.67
C GLY A 31 1.84 15.35 8.51
N LYS A 32 1.58 14.45 9.47
CA LYS A 32 2.62 13.83 10.31
C LYS A 32 3.73 13.17 9.47
N PHE A 33 3.36 12.58 8.34
CA PHE A 33 4.24 11.87 7.41
C PHE A 33 4.55 12.69 6.15
N GLY A 34 4.47 14.02 6.26
CA GLY A 34 4.60 14.93 5.12
C GLY A 34 3.31 15.10 4.32
N ARG A 35 3.38 15.95 3.30
CA ARG A 35 2.29 16.23 2.36
C ARG A 35 2.80 16.10 0.93
N PRO A 36 2.03 15.47 0.02
CA PRO A 36 2.39 15.41 -1.39
C PRO A 36 2.68 16.81 -1.93
N PRO A 37 3.77 17.01 -2.69
CA PRO A 37 4.22 18.32 -3.19
C PRO A 37 3.38 18.80 -4.39
N LEU A 38 2.06 18.71 -4.30
CA LEU A 38 1.17 18.82 -5.45
C LEU A 38 0.83 20.27 -5.88
N GLY A 39 1.73 21.23 -5.68
CA GLY A 39 1.63 22.62 -6.16
C GLY A 39 0.59 23.50 -5.44
N THR A 40 0.53 24.79 -5.81
CA THR A 40 -0.38 25.81 -5.23
C THR A 40 -1.66 26.04 -6.04
N GLY A 41 -1.86 25.33 -7.16
CA GLY A 41 -3.12 25.34 -7.93
C GLY A 41 -3.20 26.35 -9.09
N GLU A 42 -2.10 26.98 -9.49
CA GLU A 42 -2.09 27.92 -10.62
C GLU A 42 -1.13 27.45 -11.72
N ASN A 43 -1.72 26.93 -12.82
CA ASN A 43 -1.14 26.83 -14.17
C ASN A 43 -0.16 25.72 -14.57
N ASP A 44 -0.40 24.42 -14.35
CA ASP A 44 0.26 23.40 -15.20
C ASP A 44 -0.61 22.14 -15.38
N LEU A 45 -1.28 22.07 -16.53
CA LEU A 45 -2.29 21.06 -16.89
C LEU A 45 -1.69 19.84 -17.63
N GLU A 46 -0.38 19.80 -17.89
CA GLU A 46 0.24 18.70 -18.64
C GLU A 46 1.17 17.88 -17.73
N ALA A 47 1.03 16.56 -17.75
CA ALA A 47 1.84 15.65 -16.94
C ALA A 47 3.35 15.82 -17.13
N ALA A 48 3.80 16.14 -18.34
CA ALA A 48 5.21 16.44 -18.63
C ALA A 48 5.78 17.62 -17.80
N ARG A 49 4.92 18.46 -17.21
CA ARG A 49 5.29 19.57 -16.34
C ARG A 49 5.14 19.25 -14.85
N ARG A 50 4.62 18.06 -14.51
CA ARG A 50 4.37 17.61 -13.14
C ARG A 50 5.04 16.26 -12.87
N PRO A 51 6.38 16.23 -12.85
CA PRO A 51 7.15 15.00 -12.65
C PRO A 51 6.81 14.29 -11.33
N GLU A 52 6.36 15.01 -10.31
CA GLU A 52 5.91 14.43 -9.05
C GLU A 52 4.61 13.61 -9.18
N ILE A 53 3.72 14.02 -10.08
CA ILE A 53 2.49 13.26 -10.36
C ILE A 53 2.79 12.03 -11.19
N ILE A 54 3.60 12.19 -12.25
CA ILE A 54 4.06 11.05 -13.05
C ILE A 54 4.69 10.00 -12.13
N PHE A 55 5.57 10.42 -11.22
CA PHE A 55 6.19 9.53 -10.25
C PHE A 55 5.16 8.80 -9.38
N LEU A 56 4.17 9.52 -8.81
CA LEU A 56 3.16 8.91 -7.96
C LEU A 56 2.28 7.90 -8.70
N ILE A 57 1.92 8.17 -9.97
CA ILE A 57 1.16 7.20 -10.78
C ILE A 57 2.04 6.00 -11.15
N GLN A 58 3.30 6.22 -11.55
CA GLN A 58 4.26 5.13 -11.80
C GLN A 58 4.43 4.23 -10.58
N LEU A 59 4.49 4.83 -9.38
CA LEU A 59 4.53 4.10 -8.12
C LEU A 59 3.22 3.35 -7.85
N GLY A 60 2.07 3.93 -8.25
CA GLY A 60 0.74 3.34 -8.14
C GLY A 60 0.49 2.14 -9.06
N VAL A 61 1.23 1.97 -10.16
CA VAL A 61 1.09 0.77 -11.01
C VAL A 61 1.54 -0.51 -10.29
N TYR A 62 2.55 -0.41 -9.43
CA TYR A 62 3.11 -1.57 -8.72
C TYR A 62 2.09 -2.28 -7.82
N PRO A 63 1.37 -1.59 -6.90
CA PRO A 63 0.31 -2.18 -6.09
C PRO A 63 -0.71 -2.99 -6.89
N GLU A 64 -1.35 -2.36 -7.89
CA GLU A 64 -2.41 -2.99 -8.71
C GLU A 64 -1.89 -4.28 -9.38
N TRP A 65 -0.66 -4.22 -9.91
CA TRP A 65 -0.06 -5.40 -10.53
C TRP A 65 0.35 -6.47 -9.52
N ARG A 66 1.00 -6.08 -8.42
CA ARG A 66 1.51 -7.01 -7.42
C ARG A 66 0.36 -7.72 -6.72
N GLU A 67 -0.71 -7.00 -6.40
CA GLU A 67 -1.89 -7.52 -5.75
C GLU A 67 -2.56 -8.63 -6.57
N SER A 68 -2.68 -8.44 -7.89
CA SER A 68 -3.23 -9.47 -8.79
C SER A 68 -2.50 -10.82 -8.68
N HIS A 69 -1.18 -10.81 -8.52
CA HIS A 69 -0.38 -12.02 -8.34
C HIS A 69 -0.55 -12.63 -6.95
N LEU A 70 -0.57 -11.81 -5.92
CA LEU A 70 -0.70 -12.27 -4.54
C LEU A 70 -2.09 -12.88 -4.32
N LEU A 71 -3.15 -12.24 -4.80
CA LEU A 71 -4.51 -12.78 -4.82
C LEU A 71 -4.59 -14.13 -5.54
N GLY A 72 -3.92 -14.26 -6.69
CA GLY A 72 -3.84 -15.52 -7.43
C GLY A 72 -3.24 -16.67 -6.61
N ARG A 73 -2.25 -16.38 -5.75
CA ARG A 73 -1.65 -17.38 -4.84
C ARG A 73 -2.59 -17.79 -3.71
N GLN A 74 -3.47 -16.89 -3.27
CA GLN A 74 -4.44 -17.16 -2.21
C GLN A 74 -5.58 -18.07 -2.66
N LEU A 75 -5.92 -18.13 -3.95
CA LEU A 75 -7.06 -18.89 -4.47
C LEU A 75 -7.12 -20.35 -3.98
N LYS A 76 -5.97 -21.03 -3.92
CA LYS A 76 -5.87 -22.45 -3.49
C LYS A 76 -6.15 -22.67 -1.99
N HIS A 77 -6.16 -21.61 -1.20
CA HIS A 77 -6.31 -21.65 0.25
C HIS A 77 -7.73 -21.28 0.72
N ILE A 78 -8.62 -20.89 -0.20
CA ILE A 78 -9.97 -20.43 0.13
C ILE A 78 -10.94 -21.60 -0.02
N ASP A 79 -11.59 -21.97 1.09
CA ASP A 79 -12.58 -23.06 1.14
C ASP A 79 -14.03 -22.58 0.94
N ASN A 80 -14.29 -21.28 1.08
CA ASN A 80 -15.61 -20.69 0.90
C ASN A 80 -15.85 -20.29 -0.57
N PRO A 81 -16.79 -20.93 -1.30
CA PRO A 81 -17.01 -20.64 -2.72
C PRO A 81 -17.45 -19.21 -3.02
N SER A 82 -18.18 -18.57 -2.09
CA SER A 82 -18.62 -17.19 -2.26
C SER A 82 -17.46 -16.20 -2.12
N LEU A 83 -16.51 -16.46 -1.21
CA LEU A 83 -15.29 -15.65 -1.09
C LEU A 83 -14.36 -15.90 -2.29
N LEU A 84 -14.18 -17.17 -2.69
CA LEU A 84 -13.36 -17.55 -3.83
C LEU A 84 -13.78 -16.81 -5.12
N ARG A 85 -15.08 -16.77 -5.42
CA ARG A 85 -15.61 -16.05 -6.59
C ARG A 85 -15.29 -14.56 -6.54
N ARG A 86 -15.37 -13.94 -5.36
CA ARG A 86 -15.09 -12.50 -5.20
C ARG A 86 -13.61 -12.17 -5.30
N VAL A 87 -12.74 -13.05 -4.82
CA VAL A 87 -11.29 -12.93 -5.06
C VAL A 87 -10.98 -13.04 -6.55
N GLY A 88 -11.64 -13.96 -7.27
CA GLY A 88 -11.53 -14.05 -8.72
C GLY A 88 -11.95 -12.77 -9.45
N GLN A 89 -12.99 -12.08 -8.95
CA GLN A 89 -13.39 -10.77 -9.47
C GLN A 89 -12.33 -9.70 -9.17
N GLN A 90 -11.83 -9.63 -7.93
CA GLN A 90 -10.80 -8.65 -7.58
C GLN A 90 -9.55 -8.81 -8.45
N ILE A 91 -9.08 -10.04 -8.73
CA ILE A 91 -7.95 -10.25 -9.66
C ILE A 91 -8.20 -9.56 -11.02
N ALA A 92 -9.43 -9.66 -11.56
CA ALA A 92 -9.77 -8.98 -12.80
C ALA A 92 -9.76 -7.46 -12.63
N ASP A 93 -10.30 -6.95 -11.52
CA ASP A 93 -10.34 -5.51 -11.21
C ASP A 93 -8.92 -4.93 -11.09
N GLU A 94 -8.03 -5.55 -10.31
CA GLU A 94 -6.63 -5.11 -10.14
C GLU A 94 -5.86 -5.07 -11.47
N THR A 95 -6.04 -6.10 -12.33
CA THR A 95 -5.40 -6.10 -13.65
C THR A 95 -5.95 -5.01 -14.57
N LYS A 96 -7.24 -4.68 -14.44
CA LYS A 96 -7.88 -3.56 -15.14
C LYS A 96 -7.33 -2.23 -14.62
N HIS A 97 -7.19 -2.06 -13.31
CA HIS A 97 -6.63 -0.85 -12.71
C HIS A 97 -5.20 -0.60 -13.18
N ALA A 98 -4.34 -1.63 -13.13
CA ALA A 98 -2.97 -1.54 -13.64
C ALA A 98 -2.93 -1.09 -15.11
N ALA A 99 -3.81 -1.64 -15.96
CA ALA A 99 -3.92 -1.25 -17.36
C ALA A 99 -4.36 0.22 -17.52
N VAL A 100 -5.35 0.68 -16.75
CA VAL A 100 -5.81 2.08 -16.76
C VAL A 100 -4.66 3.04 -16.42
N LEU A 101 -3.86 2.73 -15.39
CA LEU A 101 -2.71 3.56 -15.00
C LEU A 101 -1.60 3.54 -16.06
N CYS A 102 -1.35 2.38 -16.67
CA CYS A 102 -0.38 2.26 -17.76
C CYS A 102 -0.80 3.10 -18.97
N ASP A 103 -2.05 2.96 -19.42
CA ASP A 103 -2.59 3.73 -20.55
C ASP A 103 -2.51 5.23 -20.29
N GLN A 104 -2.76 5.68 -19.06
CA GLN A 104 -2.64 7.08 -18.68
C GLN A 104 -1.20 7.58 -18.77
N LEU A 105 -0.23 6.82 -18.24
CA LEU A 105 1.18 7.16 -18.31
C LEU A 105 1.68 7.20 -19.77
N GLU A 106 1.26 6.26 -20.61
CA GLU A 106 1.62 6.22 -22.03
C GLU A 106 1.06 7.42 -22.80
N ARG A 107 -0.20 7.81 -22.54
CA ARG A 107 -0.81 9.03 -23.13
C ARG A 107 -0.04 10.29 -22.80
N TRP A 108 0.59 10.30 -21.63
CA TRP A 108 1.44 11.40 -21.16
C TRP A 108 2.90 11.30 -21.60
N GLY A 109 3.27 10.27 -22.36
CA GLY A 109 4.64 10.04 -22.81
C GLY A 109 5.59 9.59 -21.70
N ALA A 110 5.06 9.13 -20.56
CA ALA A 110 5.84 8.55 -19.47
C ALA A 110 5.97 7.03 -19.66
N ASP A 111 7.04 6.44 -19.11
CA ASP A 111 7.21 4.99 -19.10
C ASP A 111 6.34 4.36 -17.98
N PRO A 112 5.30 3.57 -18.32
CA PRO A 112 4.46 2.92 -17.32
C PRO A 112 5.20 1.85 -16.51
N LYS A 113 6.31 1.32 -17.02
CA LYS A 113 7.05 0.21 -16.42
C LYS A 113 8.20 0.65 -15.52
N ARG A 114 8.44 1.96 -15.40
CA ARG A 114 9.60 2.53 -14.70
C ARG A 114 9.77 2.00 -13.26
N LEU A 115 8.68 1.87 -12.52
CA LEU A 115 8.66 1.40 -11.11
C LEU A 115 7.90 0.07 -10.96
N TYR A 116 7.45 -0.51 -12.06
CA TYR A 116 6.53 -1.64 -12.08
C TYR A 116 7.15 -2.95 -11.58
N LEU A 117 8.44 -3.19 -11.87
CA LEU A 117 9.18 -4.35 -11.35
C LEU A 117 10.08 -4.01 -10.17
N GLU A 118 10.49 -2.74 -10.08
CA GLU A 118 11.45 -2.24 -9.10
C GLU A 118 10.91 -0.96 -8.44
N PRO A 119 9.87 -1.08 -7.60
CA PRO A 119 9.36 0.05 -6.83
C PRO A 119 10.41 0.52 -5.80
N ILE A 120 10.13 1.63 -5.11
CA ILE A 120 10.91 2.00 -3.92
C ILE A 120 10.66 0.97 -2.80
N TYR A 121 11.71 0.67 -2.02
CA TYR A 121 11.69 -0.39 -1.02
C TYR A 121 10.59 -0.19 0.04
N GLU A 122 10.46 1.03 0.55
CA GLU A 122 9.48 1.36 1.58
C GLU A 122 8.05 1.13 1.11
N TRP A 123 7.80 1.21 -0.20
CA TRP A 123 6.49 1.01 -0.80
C TRP A 123 6.20 -0.47 -1.04
N SER A 124 7.19 -1.27 -1.45
CA SER A 124 7.01 -2.71 -1.69
C SER A 124 7.04 -3.56 -0.42
N ALA A 125 7.63 -3.06 0.67
CA ALA A 125 7.82 -3.81 1.91
C ALA A 125 6.55 -4.43 2.47
N SER A 126 5.40 -3.73 2.39
CA SER A 126 4.11 -4.28 2.81
C SER A 126 3.67 -5.45 1.95
N PHE A 127 3.82 -5.38 0.63
CA PHE A 127 3.50 -6.47 -0.29
C PHE A 127 4.41 -7.68 -0.09
N ASP A 128 5.69 -7.46 0.15
CA ASP A 128 6.66 -8.53 0.43
C ASP A 128 6.41 -9.21 1.78
N TYR A 129 5.92 -8.45 2.76
CA TYR A 129 5.43 -9.01 4.02
C TYR A 129 4.14 -9.82 3.81
N MET A 130 3.17 -9.27 3.07
CA MET A 130 1.88 -9.92 2.79
C MET A 130 2.02 -11.25 2.03
N ASP A 131 2.98 -11.37 1.10
CA ASP A 131 3.25 -12.61 0.33
C ASP A 131 3.69 -13.78 1.25
N LYS A 132 4.19 -13.48 2.45
CA LYS A 132 4.66 -14.48 3.44
C LYS A 132 3.55 -14.95 4.38
N LEU A 133 2.37 -14.32 4.35
CA LEU A 133 1.27 -14.64 5.27
C LEU A 133 0.69 -16.02 4.96
N GLN A 134 0.40 -16.78 6.01
CA GLN A 134 0.14 -18.22 5.88
C GLN A 134 -1.31 -18.55 5.59
N THR A 135 -2.23 -17.72 6.07
CA THR A 135 -3.67 -17.97 5.94
C THR A 135 -4.34 -16.86 5.12
N PRO A 136 -5.41 -17.18 4.37
CA PRO A 136 -6.14 -16.17 3.61
C PRO A 136 -6.62 -15.02 4.50
N VAL A 137 -7.13 -15.29 5.69
CA VAL A 137 -7.65 -14.22 6.54
C VAL A 137 -6.57 -13.25 7.02
N GLU A 138 -5.35 -13.72 7.27
CA GLU A 138 -4.23 -12.82 7.58
C GLU A 138 -3.98 -11.88 6.41
N TYR A 139 -3.93 -12.42 5.19
CA TYR A 139 -3.74 -11.64 3.97
C TYR A 139 -4.88 -10.65 3.71
N PHE A 140 -6.12 -11.13 3.60
CA PHE A 140 -7.29 -10.31 3.24
C PHE A 140 -7.65 -9.29 4.33
N ALA A 141 -7.31 -9.56 5.60
CA ALA A 141 -7.47 -8.55 6.64
C ALA A 141 -6.49 -7.38 6.47
N VAL A 142 -5.26 -7.63 6.03
CA VAL A 142 -4.27 -6.55 5.94
C VAL A 142 -4.21 -5.88 4.56
N SER A 143 -4.37 -6.64 3.47
CA SER A 143 -4.39 -6.07 2.12
C SER A 143 -5.68 -5.26 1.91
N ASN A 144 -6.83 -5.93 1.96
CA ASN A 144 -8.10 -5.29 1.63
C ASN A 144 -8.67 -4.42 2.76
N PHE A 145 -8.72 -4.95 3.99
CA PHE A 145 -9.41 -4.22 5.05
C PHE A 145 -8.57 -3.05 5.60
N ILE A 146 -7.26 -3.25 5.77
CA ILE A 146 -6.33 -2.20 6.20
C ILE A 146 -5.82 -1.40 5.00
N GLY A 147 -5.12 -2.03 4.05
CA GLY A 147 -4.40 -1.39 2.95
C GLY A 147 -5.28 -0.51 2.06
N GLU A 148 -6.26 -1.07 1.37
CA GLU A 148 -7.19 -0.31 0.51
C GLU A 148 -7.96 0.76 1.31
N GLY A 149 -8.32 0.43 2.55
CA GLY A 149 -8.99 1.35 3.45
C GLY A 149 -8.11 2.52 3.95
N LEU A 150 -6.78 2.43 3.79
CA LEU A 150 -5.83 3.55 3.97
C LEU A 150 -5.58 4.28 2.65
N PHE A 151 -5.44 3.56 1.55
CA PHE A 151 -5.10 4.09 0.23
C PHE A 151 -6.08 5.17 -0.23
N LEU A 152 -7.37 4.85 -0.28
CA LEU A 152 -8.41 5.77 -0.75
C LEU A 152 -8.42 7.11 -0.01
N PRO A 153 -8.54 7.16 1.33
CA PRO A 153 -8.63 8.45 2.03
C PRO A 153 -7.31 9.22 2.08
N THR A 154 -6.15 8.56 2.01
CA THR A 154 -4.86 9.22 2.28
C THR A 154 -4.09 9.64 1.04
N LEU A 155 -4.20 8.92 -0.07
CA LEU A 155 -3.52 9.27 -1.33
C LEU A 155 -4.51 9.73 -2.38
N LEU A 156 -5.55 8.93 -2.65
CA LEU A 156 -6.42 9.18 -3.78
C LEU A 156 -7.34 10.39 -3.58
N ALA A 157 -8.07 10.46 -2.46
CA ALA A 157 -9.00 11.57 -2.21
C ALA A 157 -8.33 12.97 -2.21
N PRO A 158 -7.12 13.14 -1.64
CA PRO A 158 -6.38 14.40 -1.77
C PRO A 158 -6.05 14.79 -3.21
N MET A 159 -5.81 13.83 -4.14
CA MET A 159 -5.47 14.15 -5.54
C MET A 159 -6.55 14.96 -6.24
N ALA A 160 -7.83 14.80 -5.87
CA ALA A 160 -8.94 15.57 -6.43
C ALA A 160 -8.71 17.09 -6.43
N LYS A 161 -8.04 17.61 -5.40
CA LYS A 161 -7.76 19.03 -5.26
C LYS A 161 -6.64 19.50 -6.18
N TYR A 162 -5.69 18.62 -6.50
CA TYR A 162 -4.42 19.01 -7.10
C TYR A 162 -4.27 18.56 -8.54
N ASP A 163 -4.93 17.48 -8.93
CA ASP A 163 -4.94 16.94 -10.28
C ASP A 163 -6.31 16.31 -10.57
N PRO A 164 -7.31 17.16 -10.87
CA PRO A 164 -8.68 16.72 -11.10
C PRO A 164 -8.82 15.86 -12.36
N GLU A 165 -7.95 15.99 -13.35
CA GLU A 165 -7.99 15.20 -14.58
C GLU A 165 -7.60 13.75 -14.29
N THR A 166 -6.45 13.54 -13.66
CA THR A 166 -6.02 12.21 -13.24
C THR A 166 -6.98 11.61 -12.24
N PHE A 167 -7.43 12.41 -11.27
CA PHE A 167 -8.41 11.95 -10.30
C PHE A 167 -9.71 11.51 -10.98
N ALA A 168 -10.14 12.14 -12.08
CA ALA A 168 -11.30 11.70 -12.84
C ALA A 168 -11.13 10.29 -13.43
N VAL A 169 -9.94 9.95 -13.95
CA VAL A 169 -9.62 8.59 -14.45
C VAL A 169 -9.79 7.55 -13.35
N TYR A 170 -9.26 7.84 -12.15
CA TYR A 170 -9.44 6.96 -10.98
C TYR A 170 -10.92 6.86 -10.58
N VAL A 171 -11.64 7.97 -10.51
CA VAL A 171 -13.06 8.00 -10.12
C VAL A 171 -13.93 7.22 -11.10
N GLU A 172 -13.65 7.31 -12.40
CA GLU A 172 -14.44 6.67 -13.44
C GLU A 172 -14.17 5.17 -13.53
N HIS A 173 -12.90 4.76 -13.42
CA HIS A 173 -12.49 3.40 -13.78
C HIS A 173 -12.04 2.51 -12.61
N ILE A 174 -11.60 3.10 -11.49
CA ILE A 174 -11.00 2.36 -10.36
C ILE A 174 -11.92 2.40 -9.13
N LEU A 175 -12.30 3.61 -8.70
CA LEU A 175 -13.10 3.84 -7.50
C LEU A 175 -14.42 3.06 -7.40
N PRO A 176 -15.14 2.71 -8.48
CA PRO A 176 -16.35 1.90 -8.37
C PRO A 176 -16.12 0.51 -7.77
N ASP A 177 -14.90 -0.04 -7.91
CA ASP A 177 -14.58 -1.41 -7.51
C ASP A 177 -14.10 -1.48 -6.05
N GLU A 178 -13.37 -0.46 -5.61
CA GLU A 178 -12.71 -0.37 -4.31
C GLU A 178 -13.60 -0.66 -3.09
N PRO A 179 -14.87 -0.19 -3.01
CA PRO A 179 -15.75 -0.56 -1.90
C PRO A 179 -16.02 -2.07 -1.83
N HIS A 180 -15.98 -2.79 -2.94
CA HIS A 180 -16.16 -4.25 -2.98
C HIS A 180 -14.96 -4.99 -2.41
N HIS A 181 -13.77 -4.48 -2.65
CA HIS A 181 -12.51 -5.03 -2.17
C HIS A 181 -12.39 -4.85 -0.64
N VAL A 182 -12.66 -3.66 -0.10
CA VAL A 182 -12.66 -3.43 1.36
C VAL A 182 -13.71 -4.32 2.06
N ARG A 183 -14.88 -4.49 1.44
CA ARG A 183 -15.91 -5.42 1.94
C ARG A 183 -15.46 -6.88 1.88
N LEU A 184 -14.60 -7.26 0.94
CA LEU A 184 -14.05 -8.61 0.86
C LEU A 184 -13.17 -8.90 2.08
N GLY A 185 -12.25 -8.00 2.43
CA GLY A 185 -11.43 -8.12 3.64
C GLY A 185 -12.27 -8.24 4.91
N ARG A 186 -13.31 -7.41 5.05
CA ARG A 186 -14.28 -7.52 6.16
C ARG A 186 -14.92 -8.90 6.24
N ASP A 187 -15.34 -9.46 5.11
CA ASP A 187 -16.06 -10.73 5.09
C ASP A 187 -15.13 -11.93 5.35
N PHE A 188 -13.85 -11.84 4.98
CA PHE A 188 -12.82 -12.78 5.44
C PHE A 188 -12.65 -12.75 6.96
N ILE A 189 -12.55 -11.56 7.55
CA ILE A 189 -12.46 -11.41 9.02
C ILE A 189 -13.70 -12.02 9.69
N LEU A 190 -14.90 -11.69 9.21
CA LEU A 190 -16.14 -12.25 9.74
C LEU A 190 -16.17 -13.77 9.65
N HIS A 191 -15.62 -14.35 8.59
CA HIS A 191 -15.67 -15.79 8.36
C HIS A 191 -14.64 -16.56 9.21
N TYR A 192 -13.39 -16.09 9.28
CA TYR A 192 -12.29 -16.88 9.84
C TYR A 192 -11.82 -16.42 11.23
N CYS A 193 -12.06 -15.18 11.68
CA CYS A 193 -11.61 -14.68 12.99
C CYS A 193 -12.52 -15.12 14.15
N LYS A 194 -12.70 -16.43 14.33
CA LYS A 194 -13.64 -17.02 15.32
C LYS A 194 -13.04 -17.26 16.70
N ASP A 195 -11.72 -17.27 16.80
CA ASP A 195 -11.01 -17.54 18.05
C ASP A 195 -9.91 -16.51 18.32
N ALA A 196 -9.44 -16.49 19.57
CA ALA A 196 -8.47 -15.53 20.04
C ALA A 196 -7.09 -15.70 19.38
N SER A 197 -6.75 -16.90 18.92
CA SER A 197 -5.48 -17.17 18.24
C SER A 197 -5.47 -16.48 16.89
N MET A 198 -6.53 -16.66 16.10
CA MET A 198 -6.65 -16.01 14.80
C MET A 198 -6.72 -14.49 14.93
N GLN A 199 -7.51 -13.97 15.88
CA GLN A 199 -7.58 -12.53 16.14
C GLN A 199 -6.23 -11.92 16.55
N ARG A 200 -5.44 -12.63 17.37
CA ARG A 200 -4.08 -12.16 17.71
C ARG A 200 -3.16 -12.08 16.51
N ARG A 201 -3.17 -13.11 15.64
CA ARG A 201 -2.37 -13.13 14.41
C ARG A 201 -2.77 -11.99 13.48
N VAL A 202 -4.06 -11.86 13.19
CA VAL A 202 -4.58 -10.79 12.32
C VAL A 202 -4.27 -9.39 12.89
N ARG A 203 -4.44 -9.19 14.20
CA ARG A 203 -4.09 -7.91 14.85
C ARG A 203 -2.62 -7.56 14.64
N HIS A 204 -1.73 -8.51 14.92
CA HIS A 204 -0.30 -8.31 14.75
C HIS A 204 0.05 -7.92 13.30
N HIS A 205 -0.47 -8.64 12.32
CA HIS A 205 -0.21 -8.32 10.91
C HIS A 205 -0.82 -6.98 10.51
N ALA A 206 -2.00 -6.62 11.02
CA ALA A 206 -2.62 -5.33 10.76
C ALA A 206 -1.78 -4.17 11.31
N GLU A 207 -1.18 -4.32 12.49
CA GLU A 207 -0.27 -3.34 13.08
C GLU A 207 0.98 -3.14 12.21
N VAL A 208 1.62 -4.24 11.79
CA VAL A 208 2.82 -4.20 10.93
C VAL A 208 2.51 -3.53 9.59
N VAL A 209 1.47 -3.99 8.88
CA VAL A 209 1.11 -3.43 7.55
C VAL A 209 0.68 -1.97 7.67
N THR A 210 -0.01 -1.57 8.74
CA THR A 210 -0.36 -0.15 8.97
C THR A 210 0.89 0.71 9.13
N LYS A 211 1.90 0.23 9.87
CA LYS A 211 3.16 0.95 10.06
C LYS A 211 3.95 1.03 8.75
N GLN A 212 4.07 -0.09 8.03
CA GLN A 212 4.71 -0.14 6.72
C GLN A 212 4.04 0.79 5.72
N TYR A 213 2.70 0.84 5.68
CA TYR A 213 1.98 1.78 4.82
C TYR A 213 2.34 3.24 5.14
N CYS A 214 2.45 3.61 6.42
CA CYS A 214 2.83 4.98 6.80
C CYS A 214 4.26 5.31 6.35
N ILE A 215 5.21 4.37 6.48
CA ILE A 215 6.59 4.53 6.02
C ILE A 215 6.65 4.65 4.50
N GLY A 216 5.93 3.78 3.78
CA GLY A 216 5.78 3.83 2.33
C GLY A 216 5.18 5.15 1.85
N TYR A 217 4.14 5.65 2.53
CA TYR A 217 3.54 6.95 2.24
C TYR A 217 4.54 8.09 2.41
N GLU A 218 5.27 8.12 3.53
CA GLU A 218 6.29 9.15 3.80
C GLU A 218 7.38 9.14 2.71
N ALA A 219 7.84 7.95 2.33
CA ALA A 219 8.80 7.78 1.24
C ALA A 219 8.21 8.28 -0.09
N ALA A 220 6.99 7.88 -0.44
CA ALA A 220 6.32 8.33 -1.67
C ALA A 220 6.26 9.87 -1.75
N VAL A 221 5.91 10.53 -0.65
CA VAL A 221 5.91 12.00 -0.54
C VAL A 221 7.32 12.58 -0.75
N ARG A 222 8.33 12.00 -0.10
CA ARG A 222 9.73 12.44 -0.21
C ARG A 222 10.25 12.31 -1.64
N TYR A 223 10.06 11.16 -2.28
CA TYR A 223 10.50 10.90 -3.66
C TYR A 223 9.73 11.75 -4.68
N ALA A 224 8.43 11.96 -4.48
CA ALA A 224 7.67 12.93 -5.26
C ALA A 224 8.25 14.35 -5.11
N GLY A 225 8.72 14.72 -3.91
CA GLY A 225 9.40 16.00 -3.65
C GLY A 225 10.71 16.15 -4.43
N LEU A 226 11.46 15.07 -4.59
CA LEU A 226 12.66 15.06 -5.43
C LEU A 226 12.29 15.27 -6.91
N ALA A 227 11.29 14.54 -7.41
CA ALA A 227 10.78 14.71 -8.76
C ALA A 227 10.36 16.16 -9.04
N ALA A 228 9.63 16.78 -8.11
CA ALA A 228 9.18 18.18 -8.20
C ALA A 228 10.33 19.19 -8.33
N THR A 229 11.52 18.88 -7.80
CA THR A 229 12.71 19.76 -7.90
C THR A 229 13.58 19.45 -9.12
N GLY A 230 13.16 18.50 -9.97
CA GLY A 230 13.89 18.07 -11.16
C GLY A 230 14.97 17.02 -10.88
N ALA A 231 15.08 16.53 -9.65
CA ALA A 231 15.94 15.39 -9.32
C ALA A 231 15.27 14.08 -9.74
N ASP A 232 16.07 13.10 -10.17
CA ASP A 232 15.56 11.76 -10.50
C ASP A 232 15.33 10.95 -9.21
N PRO A 233 14.08 10.56 -8.89
CA PRO A 233 13.79 9.73 -7.72
C PRO A 233 14.55 8.40 -7.71
N LEU A 234 14.83 7.83 -8.88
CA LEU A 234 15.53 6.55 -8.98
C LEU A 234 17.00 6.64 -8.57
N SER A 235 17.64 7.79 -8.82
CA SER A 235 19.01 8.01 -8.39
C SER A 235 19.15 7.98 -6.86
N GLU A 236 18.18 8.54 -6.13
CA GLU A 236 18.15 8.43 -4.66
C GLU A 236 17.76 7.03 -4.20
N ARG A 237 16.80 6.38 -4.88
CA ARG A 237 16.41 4.99 -4.61
C ARG A 237 17.64 4.08 -4.68
N ASP A 238 18.42 4.19 -5.76
CA ASP A 238 19.60 3.37 -6.01
C ASP A 238 20.73 3.69 -5.02
N ARG A 239 20.85 4.96 -4.58
CA ARG A 239 21.77 5.34 -3.50
C ARG A 239 21.38 4.66 -2.19
N VAL A 240 20.10 4.70 -1.82
CA VAL A 240 19.58 4.03 -0.62
C VAL A 240 19.82 2.51 -0.71
N PHE A 241 19.51 1.89 -1.85
CA PHE A 241 19.78 0.46 -2.07
C PHE A 241 21.27 0.12 -1.98
N GLY A 242 22.14 0.91 -2.62
CA GLY A 242 23.59 0.74 -2.55
C GLY A 242 24.08 0.81 -1.11
N THR A 243 23.63 1.81 -0.34
CA THR A 243 23.98 1.92 1.07
C THR A 243 23.47 0.75 1.91
N MET A 244 22.24 0.26 1.69
CA MET A 244 21.74 -0.93 2.39
C MET A 244 22.57 -2.18 2.08
N PHE A 245 22.97 -2.35 0.82
CA PHE A 245 23.78 -3.50 0.39
C PHE A 245 25.20 -3.43 0.97
N ASP A 246 25.82 -2.25 0.94
CA ASP A 246 27.14 -2.02 1.54
C ASP A 246 27.12 -2.19 3.06
N VAL A 247 26.05 -1.76 3.72
CA VAL A 247 25.84 -1.95 5.16
C VAL A 247 25.66 -3.43 5.52
N ALA A 248 24.85 -4.18 4.76
CA ALA A 248 24.62 -5.61 5.00
C ALA A 248 25.90 -6.46 4.83
N HIS A 249 26.90 -5.94 4.12
CA HIS A 249 28.22 -6.57 3.93
C HIS A 249 29.32 -5.87 4.75
N SER A 250 28.99 -4.86 5.54
CA SER A 250 29.94 -4.15 6.40
C SER A 250 30.29 -5.02 7.61
N ALA A 251 31.58 -5.11 7.93
CA ALA A 251 32.07 -5.71 9.17
C ALA A 251 32.01 -4.75 10.38
N ASP A 252 31.54 -3.51 10.16
CA ASP A 252 31.45 -2.48 11.19
C ASP A 252 30.14 -2.62 12.00
N PRO A 253 30.22 -2.90 13.31
CA PRO A 253 29.04 -3.09 14.16
C PRO A 253 28.12 -1.88 14.28
N GLU A 254 28.63 -0.65 14.18
CA GLU A 254 27.78 0.56 14.27
C GLU A 254 26.94 0.74 13.00
N VAL A 255 27.48 0.30 11.86
CA VAL A 255 26.84 0.38 10.55
C VAL A 255 25.74 -0.70 10.43
N LEU A 256 25.99 -1.90 10.95
CA LEU A 256 24.99 -2.98 11.03
C LEU A 256 23.80 -2.63 11.94
N MET A 257 24.04 -1.94 13.07
CA MET A 257 22.98 -1.51 13.99
C MET A 257 21.99 -0.54 13.33
N HIS A 258 22.46 0.38 12.47
CA HIS A 258 21.59 1.26 11.71
C HIS A 258 20.72 0.54 10.66
N TYR A 259 21.21 -0.57 10.08
CA TYR A 259 20.42 -1.40 9.20
C TYR A 259 19.39 -2.23 9.95
N GLU A 260 19.76 -2.81 11.10
CA GLU A 260 18.79 -3.47 11.97
C GLU A 260 17.74 -2.50 12.50
N ASP A 261 18.08 -1.23 12.77
CA ASP A 261 17.11 -0.18 13.13
C ASP A 261 16.17 0.18 11.97
N LEU A 262 16.69 0.22 10.74
CA LEU A 262 15.91 0.52 9.54
C LEU A 262 14.99 -0.66 9.17
N VAL A 263 15.53 -1.88 9.21
CA VAL A 263 14.80 -3.14 8.99
C VAL A 263 13.79 -3.35 10.10
N SER A 264 14.11 -3.11 11.38
CA SER A 264 13.15 -3.20 12.49
C SER A 264 12.11 -2.08 12.47
N HIS A 265 12.43 -0.90 11.91
CA HIS A 265 11.44 0.11 11.59
C HIS A 265 10.42 -0.38 10.56
N ILE A 266 10.86 -1.21 9.62
CA ILE A 266 10.08 -1.71 8.50
C ILE A 266 9.38 -3.04 8.82
N GLU A 267 9.96 -3.90 9.66
CA GLU A 267 9.44 -5.24 9.99
C GLU A 267 8.63 -5.30 11.29
N GLY A 268 8.78 -4.32 12.20
CA GLY A 268 7.96 -4.17 13.41
C GLY A 268 6.87 -3.12 13.27
#